data_AF-A0A925H7F2-F1
#
_entry.id   AF-A0A925H7F2-F1
#
_cell.length_a   1.000
_cell.length_b   1.000
_cell.length_c   1.000
_cell.angle_alpha   90.00
_cell.angle_beta   90.00
_cell.angle_gamma   90.00
#
_symmetry.space_group_name_H-M   'P 1'
#
loop_
_entity.id
_entity.type
_entity.pdbx_description
1 polymer ?
#
loop_
_entity_poly.entity_id
_entity_poly.type
_entity_poly.pdbx_seq_one_letter_code
_entity_poly.pdbx_strand_id
1 'polypeptide(L)'
;MADTKNTDTNAPQGLTQDEQLLETPRQQDEFTHTDTWRVFRILGVFVEGFDYLASVTRGVAIFGSARTPPADPYFAAAQETAGLLVKAGFAVITGGGPGIMEAANRGAFEAGGLSIGCNIELP
;
A
#
# COMPACT_ATOMS: atom_id res chain seq x y z
N MET A 1 -60.76 -42.37 -1.36
CA MET A 1 -59.45 -43.05 -1.28
C MET A 1 -58.63 -42.49 -2.44
N ALA A 2 -57.57 -41.70 -2.24
CA ALA A 2 -56.34 -42.02 -1.48
C ALA A 2 -55.62 -43.22 -2.14
N ASP A 3 -54.36 -43.18 -2.60
CA ASP A 3 -53.34 -42.11 -2.66
C ASP A 3 -52.48 -42.30 -3.96
N THR A 4 -51.49 -41.50 -4.36
CA THR A 4 -50.59 -40.54 -3.65
C THR A 4 -50.13 -39.41 -4.61
N LYS A 5 -49.25 -38.50 -4.13
CA LYS A 5 -48.41 -37.58 -4.93
C LYS A 5 -46.99 -38.16 -5.14
N ASN A 6 -46.16 -37.43 -5.90
CA ASN A 6 -44.70 -37.60 -6.08
C ASN A 6 -44.30 -38.74 -7.03
N THR A 7 -43.29 -38.61 -7.89
CA THR A 7 -42.12 -37.72 -7.83
C THR A 7 -41.84 -36.96 -9.13
N ASP A 8 -41.89 -35.63 -9.10
CA ASP A 8 -41.32 -34.78 -10.16
C ASP A 8 -39.82 -34.54 -9.94
N THR A 9 -39.08 -34.46 -11.05
CA THR A 9 -37.83 -33.71 -11.24
C THR A 9 -36.77 -33.73 -10.13
N ASN A 10 -35.93 -34.78 -10.13
CA ASN A 10 -34.67 -34.78 -9.39
C ASN A 10 -33.59 -33.96 -10.12
N ALA A 11 -33.70 -32.63 -10.06
CA ALA A 11 -32.63 -31.70 -10.44
C ALA A 11 -31.79 -31.34 -9.21
N PRO A 12 -30.45 -31.38 -9.26
CA PRO A 12 -29.62 -30.98 -8.13
C PRO A 12 -29.91 -29.51 -7.79
N GLN A 13 -30.19 -29.24 -6.52
CA GLN A 13 -30.42 -27.89 -6.01
C GLN A 13 -29.17 -27.05 -6.30
N GLY A 14 -29.36 -25.87 -6.91
CA GLY A 14 -28.26 -25.01 -7.31
C GLY A 14 -27.43 -24.55 -6.11
N LEU A 15 -26.12 -24.39 -6.34
CA LEU A 15 -25.15 -23.86 -5.39
C LEU A 15 -25.69 -22.62 -4.67
N THR A 16 -25.43 -22.50 -3.36
CA THR A 16 -25.67 -21.27 -2.60
C THR A 16 -24.82 -20.11 -3.15
N GLN A 17 -25.21 -18.86 -2.85
CA GLN A 17 -24.45 -17.69 -3.32
C GLN A 17 -23.01 -17.67 -2.77
N ASP A 18 -22.81 -18.15 -1.55
CA ASP A 18 -21.48 -18.27 -0.94
C ASP A 18 -20.64 -19.36 -1.63
N GLU A 19 -21.23 -20.51 -1.96
CA GLU A 19 -20.55 -21.54 -2.76
C GLU A 19 -20.18 -21.04 -4.16
N GLN A 20 -21.07 -20.30 -4.83
CA GLN A 20 -20.79 -19.68 -6.14
C GLN A 20 -19.68 -18.62 -6.08
N LEU A 21 -19.56 -17.87 -4.98
CA LEU A 21 -18.51 -16.87 -4.78
C LEU A 21 -17.15 -17.51 -4.48
N LEU A 22 -17.15 -18.65 -3.79
CA LEU A 22 -15.94 -19.38 -3.38
C LEU A 22 -15.47 -20.42 -4.43
N GLU A 23 -16.26 -20.68 -5.48
CA GLU A 23 -15.80 -21.49 -6.62
C GLU A 23 -14.60 -20.83 -7.31
N THR A 24 -13.54 -21.62 -7.55
CA THR A 24 -12.33 -21.15 -8.25
C THR A 24 -12.68 -20.62 -9.65
N PRO A 25 -12.38 -19.35 -9.98
CA PRO A 25 -12.70 -18.79 -11.29
C PRO A 25 -12.02 -19.58 -12.42
N ARG A 26 -12.79 -19.99 -13.43
CA ARG A 26 -12.28 -20.75 -14.60
C ARG A 26 -11.43 -19.92 -15.58
N GLN A 27 -11.47 -18.59 -15.48
CA GLN A 27 -10.55 -17.66 -16.15
C GLN A 27 -10.01 -16.69 -15.09
N GLN A 28 -8.73 -16.84 -14.72
CA GLN A 28 -8.13 -16.06 -13.64
C GLN A 28 -7.48 -14.76 -14.15
N ASP A 29 -6.95 -14.75 -15.38
CA ASP A 29 -6.02 -13.68 -15.83
C ASP A 29 -6.68 -12.45 -16.43
N GLU A 30 -7.88 -12.56 -17.01
CA GLU A 30 -8.43 -11.50 -17.87
C GLU A 30 -8.97 -10.29 -17.08
N PHE A 31 -9.74 -10.53 -16.01
CA PHE A 31 -10.40 -9.46 -15.27
C PHE A 31 -9.42 -8.51 -14.55
N THR A 32 -8.35 -9.04 -13.95
CA THR A 32 -7.38 -8.27 -13.17
C THR A 32 -6.46 -7.37 -14.01
N HIS A 33 -6.50 -7.52 -15.32
CA HIS A 33 -5.79 -6.70 -16.30
C HIS A 33 -6.71 -5.72 -17.05
N THR A 34 -8.03 -5.73 -16.79
CA THR A 34 -8.95 -4.73 -17.35
C THR A 34 -8.71 -3.33 -16.78
N ASP A 35 -8.97 -2.29 -17.58
CA ASP A 35 -8.92 -0.90 -17.10
C ASP A 35 -9.91 -0.64 -15.96
N THR A 36 -11.05 -1.32 -15.93
CA THR A 36 -12.01 -1.27 -14.82
C THR A 36 -11.35 -1.71 -13.49
N TRP A 37 -10.65 -2.84 -13.48
CA TRP A 37 -9.95 -3.30 -12.27
C TRP A 37 -8.76 -2.40 -11.90
N ARG A 38 -8.08 -1.81 -12.89
CA ARG A 38 -7.03 -0.81 -12.65
C ARG A 38 -7.59 0.43 -11.94
N VAL A 39 -8.79 0.92 -12.29
CA VAL A 39 -9.45 2.02 -11.58
C VAL A 39 -9.72 1.64 -10.12
N PHE A 40 -10.27 0.47 -9.84
CA PHE A 40 -10.49 0.01 -8.46
C PHE A 40 -9.19 -0.12 -7.67
N ARG A 41 -8.11 -0.64 -8.27
CA ARG A 41 -6.78 -0.70 -7.65
C ARG A 41 -6.22 0.69 -7.32
N ILE A 42 -6.33 1.65 -8.24
CA ILE A 42 -5.88 3.04 -8.02
C ILE A 42 -6.68 3.69 -6.89
N LEU A 43 -8.00 3.49 -6.84
CA LEU A 43 -8.84 3.99 -5.75
C LEU A 43 -8.45 3.36 -4.40
N GLY A 44 -8.11 2.06 -4.36
CA GLY A 44 -7.58 1.40 -3.17
C GLY A 44 -6.30 2.06 -2.65
N VAL A 45 -5.32 2.28 -3.52
CA VAL A 45 -4.05 2.98 -3.17
C VAL A 45 -4.30 4.40 -2.64
N PHE A 46 -5.29 5.13 -3.18
CA PHE A 46 -5.68 6.44 -2.63
C PHE A 46 -6.29 6.32 -1.23
N VAL A 47 -7.20 5.38 -1.00
CA VAL A 47 -7.84 5.19 0.32
C VAL A 47 -6.80 4.80 1.37
N GLU A 48 -5.93 3.83 1.08
CA GLU A 48 -4.83 3.44 1.97
C GLU A 48 -3.88 4.62 2.23
N GLY A 49 -3.46 5.33 1.18
CA GLY A 49 -2.56 6.48 1.29
C GLY A 49 -3.14 7.62 2.13
N PHE A 50 -4.45 7.88 2.04
CA PHE A 50 -5.12 8.87 2.89
C PHE A 50 -5.24 8.42 4.34
N ASP A 51 -5.55 7.15 4.61
CA ASP A 51 -5.69 6.63 5.98
C ASP A 51 -4.34 6.64 6.72
N TYR A 52 -3.27 6.11 6.09
CA TYR A 52 -1.91 6.13 6.66
C TYR A 52 -1.36 7.54 6.92
N LEU A 53 -1.77 8.54 6.13
CA LEU A 53 -1.29 9.92 6.25
C LEU A 53 -2.25 10.85 7.03
N ALA A 54 -3.44 10.37 7.42
CA ALA A 54 -4.49 11.20 8.03
C ALA A 54 -4.05 11.93 9.32
N SER A 55 -3.13 11.33 10.10
CA SER A 55 -2.59 11.92 11.33
C SER A 55 -1.42 12.88 11.11
N VAL A 56 -0.90 13.01 9.88
CA VAL A 56 0.32 13.79 9.58
C VAL A 56 -0.03 15.27 9.39
N THR A 57 0.05 16.04 10.48
CA THR A 57 -0.28 17.48 10.47
C THR A 57 0.85 18.38 9.96
N ARG A 58 2.11 17.99 10.19
CA ARG A 58 3.32 18.75 9.83
C ARG A 58 4.36 17.82 9.22
N GLY A 59 4.22 17.51 7.93
CA GLY A 59 5.17 16.70 7.17
C GLY A 59 6.11 17.53 6.29
N VAL A 60 7.37 17.11 6.16
CA VAL A 60 8.31 17.62 5.16
C VAL A 60 8.76 16.47 4.27
N ALA A 61 8.55 16.61 2.96
CA ALA A 61 9.01 15.66 1.95
C ALA A 61 10.47 15.95 1.57
N ILE A 62 11.35 14.96 1.69
CA ILE A 62 12.77 15.04 1.32
C ILE A 62 13.03 14.12 0.13
N PHE A 63 13.64 14.68 -0.91
CA PHE A 63 14.02 13.98 -2.13
C PHE A 63 15.53 14.06 -2.34
N GLY A 64 16.10 13.04 -2.97
CA GLY A 64 17.49 13.03 -3.38
C GLY A 64 17.89 11.73 -4.08
N SER A 65 19.17 11.60 -4.40
CA SER A 65 19.70 10.47 -5.14
C SER A 65 19.60 9.16 -4.35
N ALA A 66 19.01 8.15 -4.98
CA ALA A 66 19.01 6.76 -4.51
C ALA A 66 20.39 6.08 -4.59
N ARG A 67 21.40 6.75 -5.18
CA ARG A 67 22.73 6.20 -5.47
C ARG A 67 23.84 6.82 -4.63
N THR A 68 23.51 7.76 -3.74
CA THR A 68 24.51 8.42 -2.88
C THR A 68 25.01 7.44 -1.81
N PRO A 69 26.31 7.15 -1.72
CA PRO A 69 26.85 6.22 -0.72
C PRO A 69 26.89 6.86 0.68
N PRO A 70 26.88 6.07 1.77
CA PRO A 70 26.94 6.59 3.14
C PRO A 70 28.18 7.42 3.50
N ALA A 71 29.25 7.34 2.72
CA ALA A 71 30.47 8.12 2.88
C ALA A 71 30.42 9.51 2.22
N ASP A 72 29.37 9.81 1.44
CA ASP A 72 29.18 11.10 0.79
C ASP A 72 28.74 12.16 1.82
N PRO A 73 29.31 13.38 1.80
CA PRO A 73 28.91 14.44 2.74
C PRO A 73 27.42 14.80 2.68
N TYR A 74 26.76 14.64 1.52
CA TYR A 74 25.32 14.87 1.40
C TYR A 74 24.48 13.79 2.11
N PHE A 75 25.00 12.57 2.30
CA PHE A 75 24.32 11.57 3.12
C PHE A 75 24.26 12.04 4.58
N ALA A 76 25.40 12.44 5.14
CA ALA A 76 25.47 12.98 6.51
C ALA A 76 24.61 14.24 6.67
N ALA A 77 24.67 15.18 5.72
CA ALA A 77 23.87 16.40 5.75
C ALA A 77 22.36 16.12 5.67
N ALA A 78 21.90 15.14 4.88
CA ALA A 78 20.50 14.75 4.82
C ALA A 78 20.01 14.12 6.14
N GLN A 79 20.84 13.26 6.76
CA GLN A 79 20.57 12.66 8.07
C GLN A 79 20.47 13.73 9.17
N GLU A 80 21.42 14.67 9.23
CA GLU A 80 21.39 15.79 10.17
C GLU A 80 20.16 16.69 9.96
N THR A 81 19.87 17.06 8.70
CA THR A 81 18.73 17.91 8.33
C THR A 81 17.41 17.28 8.78
N ALA A 82 17.21 15.98 8.53
CA ALA A 82 16.02 15.26 8.95
C ALA A 82 15.89 15.20 10.48
N GLY A 83 16.99 14.96 11.20
CA GLY A 83 17.00 15.01 12.67
C GLY A 83 16.69 16.40 13.25
N LEU A 84 17.10 17.47 12.58
CA LEU A 84 16.74 18.86 12.94
C LEU A 84 15.26 19.17 12.68
N LEU A 85 14.71 18.68 11.56
CA LEU A 85 13.28 18.82 11.25
C LEU A 85 12.39 18.11 12.29
N VAL A 86 12.77 16.90 12.71
CA VAL A 86 12.09 16.18 13.80
C VAL A 86 12.14 16.97 15.10
N LYS A 87 13.30 17.51 15.49
CA LYS A 87 13.44 18.38 16.69
C LYS A 87 12.59 19.65 16.60
N ALA A 88 12.29 20.14 15.40
CA ALA A 88 11.39 21.27 15.16
C ALA A 88 9.89 20.87 15.09
N GLY A 89 9.56 19.59 15.31
CA GLY A 89 8.20 19.06 15.34
C GLY A 89 7.61 18.76 13.96
N PHE A 90 8.43 18.34 13.00
CA PHE A 90 7.98 17.85 11.69
C PHE A 90 8.19 16.34 11.55
N ALA A 91 7.24 15.66 10.94
CA ALA A 91 7.43 14.32 10.37
C ALA A 91 8.27 14.43 9.07
N VAL A 92 9.06 13.40 8.77
CA VAL A 92 9.87 13.32 7.55
C VAL A 92 9.27 12.26 6.64
N ILE A 93 9.09 12.63 5.37
CA ILE A 93 8.50 11.78 4.32
C ILE A 93 9.52 11.65 3.19
N THR A 94 9.76 10.44 2.69
CA THR A 94 10.59 10.20 1.50
C THR A 94 9.95 9.14 0.60
N GLY A 95 10.59 8.80 -0.53
CA GLY A 95 10.24 7.61 -1.31
C GLY A 95 10.73 6.28 -0.70
N GLY A 96 11.34 6.30 0.50
CA GLY A 96 11.79 5.12 1.24
C GLY A 96 12.80 4.22 0.53
N GLY A 97 13.49 4.73 -0.49
CA GLY A 97 14.60 4.06 -1.17
C GLY A 97 15.97 4.31 -0.50
N PRO A 98 17.06 3.75 -1.07
CA PRO A 98 18.42 3.92 -0.56
C PRO A 98 18.95 5.37 -0.69
N GLY A 99 20.16 5.60 -0.19
CA GLY A 99 20.90 6.86 -0.42
C GLY A 99 20.34 8.02 0.39
N ILE A 100 20.06 9.17 -0.25
CA ILE A 100 19.58 10.37 0.46
C ILE A 100 18.22 10.14 1.16
N MET A 101 17.36 9.29 0.59
CA MET A 101 16.05 8.96 1.20
C MET A 101 16.23 8.13 2.47
N GLU A 102 17.08 7.10 2.42
CA GLU A 102 17.50 6.32 3.59
C GLU A 102 18.15 7.22 4.65
N ALA A 103 19.06 8.12 4.25
CA ALA A 103 19.72 9.06 5.15
C ALA A 103 18.72 9.91 5.94
N ALA A 104 17.74 10.48 5.23
CA ALA A 104 16.68 11.30 5.81
C ALA A 104 15.77 10.47 6.75
N ASN A 105 15.31 9.29 6.32
CA ASN A 105 14.49 8.42 7.18
C ASN A 105 15.27 7.98 8.43
N ARG A 106 16.55 7.63 8.29
CA ARG A 106 17.41 7.25 9.41
C ARG A 106 17.57 8.41 10.40
N GLY A 107 17.86 9.62 9.92
CA GLY A 107 18.01 10.80 10.78
C GLY A 107 16.72 11.19 11.51
N ALA A 108 15.56 11.01 10.86
CA ALA A 108 14.26 11.22 11.48
C ALA A 108 13.94 10.17 12.56
N PHE A 109 14.20 8.88 12.26
CA PHE A 109 13.99 7.77 13.19
C PHE A 109 14.92 7.85 14.41
N GLU A 110 16.21 8.11 14.22
CA GLU A 110 17.20 8.29 15.30
C GLU A 110 16.87 9.50 16.20
N ALA A 111 16.23 10.53 15.65
CA ALA A 111 15.73 11.68 16.41
C ALA A 111 14.39 11.41 17.15
N GLY A 112 13.84 10.20 17.05
CA GLY A 112 12.59 9.80 17.70
C GLY A 112 11.31 10.34 17.03
N GLY A 113 11.41 10.77 15.77
CA GLY A 113 10.30 11.35 15.02
C GLY A 113 9.56 10.36 14.13
N LEU A 114 8.44 10.82 13.57
CA LEU A 114 7.70 10.07 12.57
C LEU A 114 8.44 10.10 11.22
N SER A 115 8.95 8.94 10.81
CA SER A 115 9.66 8.71 9.55
C SER A 115 8.80 7.86 8.61
N ILE A 116 8.47 8.38 7.42
CA ILE A 116 7.52 7.79 6.47
C ILE A 116 8.23 7.50 5.14
N GLY A 117 7.98 6.31 4.59
CA GLY A 117 8.40 5.92 3.24
C GLY A 117 7.19 5.68 2.33
N CYS A 118 7.03 6.51 1.31
CA CYS A 118 6.04 6.33 0.25
C CYS A 118 6.70 5.56 -0.91
N ASN A 119 6.95 4.27 -0.67
CA ASN A 119 7.70 3.40 -1.58
C ASN A 119 6.92 3.10 -2.87
N ILE A 120 7.66 2.72 -3.92
CA ILE A 120 7.12 2.22 -5.18
C ILE A 120 7.71 0.85 -5.51
N GLU A 121 6.96 0.04 -6.23
CA GLU A 121 7.46 -1.18 -6.86
C GLU A 121 8.34 -0.82 -8.08
N LEU A 122 9.45 -1.54 -8.25
CA LEU A 122 10.41 -1.37 -9.34
C LEU A 122 10.69 -2.74 -9.98
N PRO A 123 11.01 -2.80 -11.29
CA PRO A 123 11.36 -4.03 -11.99
C PRO A 123 12.76 -4.57 -11.63
#